data_AF-A0A094FKX2-F1
#
_entry.id   AF-A0A094FKX2-F1
#
_cell.length_a   1.000
_cell.length_b   1.000
_cell.length_c   1.000
_cell.angle_alpha   90.00
_cell.angle_beta   90.00
_cell.angle_gamma   90.00
#
_symmetry.space_group_name_H-M   'P 1'
#
loop_
_entity.id
_entity.type
_entity.pdbx_description
1 polymer ?
#
loop_
_entity_poly.entity_id
_entity_poly.type
_entity_poly.pdbx_seq_one_letter_code
_entity_poly.pdbx_strand_id
1 'polypeptide(L)'
;MDMSRGNFSLVLFSKPFYPIPGPKHFTMILGGTTCTWRKEIKPYQAYELWTRVLSWDDKWLYVVTHFVSSAKFRPEEYVMQPWKGKPARKEQGEEKNNKRQEEDEVDKLKAVFASSVARYVFKNNRRTIPPEEVLARVGLLPSDEVELAGVERLRVKGLPIGKLEAGWDAVHGSFEPGAAALGWYNSAY
;
A
#
# COMPACT_ATOMS: atom_id res chain seq x y z
N MET A 1 13.72 3.43 -5.06
CA MET A 1 12.57 3.93 -4.27
C MET A 1 11.90 2.73 -3.63
N ASP A 2 12.59 2.15 -2.65
CA ASP A 2 12.26 0.82 -2.11
C ASP A 2 12.43 0.95 -0.61
N MET A 3 11.31 1.11 0.10
CA MET A 3 11.32 1.01 1.55
C MET A 3 11.86 -0.38 1.87
N SER A 4 13.02 -0.42 2.53
CA SER A 4 13.81 -1.61 2.83
C SER A 4 13.02 -2.90 2.64
N ARG A 5 13.21 -3.60 1.51
CA ARG A 5 12.49 -4.83 1.11
C ARG A 5 12.27 -5.78 2.30
N GLY A 6 13.27 -5.84 3.18
CA GLY A 6 13.23 -6.55 4.45
C GLY A 6 12.05 -6.13 5.33
N ASN A 7 11.92 -4.87 5.73
CA ASN A 7 10.90 -4.45 6.69
C ASN A 7 9.47 -4.58 6.13
N PHE A 8 9.24 -4.21 4.86
CA PHE A 8 7.94 -4.43 4.21
C PHE A 8 7.57 -5.91 4.14
N SER A 9 8.52 -6.74 3.70
CA SER A 9 8.29 -8.17 3.62
C SER A 9 8.15 -8.83 4.98
N LEU A 10 8.92 -8.40 5.98
CA LEU A 10 8.90 -8.95 7.34
C LEU A 10 7.62 -8.57 8.08
N VAL A 11 7.11 -7.35 7.90
CA VAL A 11 5.89 -6.92 8.60
C VAL A 11 4.65 -7.59 8.03
N LEU A 12 4.52 -7.66 6.70
CA LEU A 12 3.33 -8.27 6.08
C LEU A 12 3.40 -9.80 6.03
N PHE A 13 4.58 -10.38 5.83
CA PHE A 13 4.72 -11.81 5.58
C PHE A 13 5.46 -12.56 6.71
N SER A 14 5.89 -11.86 7.77
CA SER A 14 6.37 -12.38 9.06
C SER A 14 7.15 -13.71 9.02
N LYS A 15 6.83 -14.67 9.90
CA LYS A 15 7.55 -15.94 10.13
C LYS A 15 7.81 -16.80 8.88
N PRO A 16 6.93 -16.86 7.85
CA PRO A 16 7.25 -17.61 6.63
C PRO A 16 8.21 -16.90 5.67
N PHE A 17 8.47 -15.59 5.83
CA PHE A 17 9.55 -14.91 5.14
C PHE A 17 10.89 -15.31 5.77
N TYR A 18 11.64 -16.16 5.06
CA TYR A 18 12.97 -16.58 5.48
C TYR A 18 13.88 -16.57 4.24
N PRO A 19 15.01 -15.84 4.26
CA PRO A 19 15.89 -15.73 3.11
C PRO A 19 16.64 -17.04 2.81
N ILE A 20 16.65 -17.96 3.78
CA ILE A 20 17.21 -19.29 3.63
C ILE A 20 16.11 -20.20 3.06
N PRO A 21 16.31 -20.80 1.88
CA PRO A 21 15.28 -21.61 1.26
C PRO A 21 14.92 -22.85 2.09
N GLY A 22 13.64 -23.15 2.17
CA GLY A 22 13.11 -24.34 2.84
C GLY A 22 11.67 -24.63 2.41
N PRO A 23 11.14 -25.82 2.72
CA PRO A 23 9.84 -26.28 2.20
C PRO A 23 8.67 -25.37 2.61
N LYS A 24 8.82 -24.67 3.74
CA LYS A 24 7.81 -23.75 4.29
C LYS A 24 8.14 -22.27 4.09
N HIS A 25 9.22 -21.93 3.39
CA HIS A 25 9.64 -20.53 3.26
C HIS A 25 9.45 -20.02 1.85
N PHE A 26 9.21 -18.72 1.73
CA PHE A 26 9.22 -18.02 0.46
C PHE A 26 9.96 -16.70 0.60
N THR A 27 10.47 -16.23 -0.53
CA THR A 27 11.10 -14.92 -0.68
C THR A 27 10.21 -14.06 -1.56
N MET A 28 9.99 -12.82 -1.15
CA MET A 28 9.35 -11.81 -1.97
C MET A 28 10.43 -11.03 -2.74
N ILE A 29 10.32 -11.01 -4.07
CA ILE A 29 11.30 -10.39 -4.97
C ILE A 29 10.62 -9.25 -5.72
N LEU A 30 11.26 -8.06 -5.73
CA LEU A 30 10.82 -6.93 -6.54
C LEU A 30 11.14 -7.20 -8.02
N GLY A 31 10.11 -7.35 -8.86
CA GLY A 31 10.27 -7.50 -10.31
C GLY A 31 10.41 -6.16 -11.05
N GLY A 32 9.90 -5.08 -10.48
CA GLY A 32 10.11 -3.73 -11.01
C GLY A 32 9.24 -2.70 -10.31
N THR A 33 9.65 -1.44 -10.40
CA THR A 33 8.90 -0.29 -9.88
C THR A 33 8.86 0.80 -10.94
N THR A 34 7.72 1.47 -11.06
CA THR A 34 7.54 2.66 -11.87
C THR A 34 7.02 3.78 -10.99
N CYS A 35 7.33 5.03 -11.32
CA CYS A 35 6.92 6.19 -10.54
C CYS A 35 6.68 7.39 -11.45
N THR A 36 5.62 8.13 -11.17
CA THR A 36 5.27 9.37 -11.87
C THR A 36 5.14 10.51 -10.86
N TRP A 37 5.79 11.63 -11.18
CA TRP A 37 5.78 12.85 -10.39
C TRP A 37 4.77 13.83 -10.99
N ARG A 38 3.91 14.39 -10.17
CA ARG A 38 2.97 15.47 -10.53
C ARG A 38 3.41 16.82 -9.99
N LYS A 39 4.15 16.81 -8.87
CA LYS A 39 4.71 18.00 -8.24
C LYS A 39 6.09 17.67 -7.70
N GLU A 40 6.99 18.64 -7.77
CA GLU A 40 8.30 18.54 -7.13
C GLU A 40 8.17 18.53 -5.61
N ILE A 41 9.09 17.82 -4.96
CA ILE A 41 9.36 17.94 -3.52
C ILE A 41 10.62 18.81 -3.41
N LYS A 42 10.52 19.96 -2.75
CA LYS A 42 11.64 20.89 -2.60
C LYS A 42 12.74 20.29 -1.70
N PRO A 43 13.99 20.78 -1.80
CA PRO A 43 15.03 20.43 -0.85
C PRO A 43 14.56 20.64 0.59
N TYR A 44 14.81 19.65 1.46
CA TYR A 44 14.41 19.65 2.88
C TYR A 44 12.89 19.74 3.14
N GLN A 45 12.06 19.55 2.11
CA GLN A 45 10.63 19.51 2.28
C GLN A 45 10.22 18.15 2.87
N ALA A 46 9.57 18.18 4.03
CA ALA A 46 9.01 16.99 4.64
C ALA A 46 7.89 16.39 3.78
N TYR A 47 7.94 15.07 3.60
CA TYR A 47 6.90 14.28 2.93
C TYR A 47 6.67 12.97 3.68
N GLU A 48 5.51 12.36 3.41
CA GLU A 48 5.12 11.05 3.93
C GLU A 48 4.96 10.06 2.80
N LEU A 49 5.23 8.79 3.11
CA LEU A 49 5.00 7.67 2.20
C LEU A 49 3.78 6.88 2.65
N TRP A 50 2.80 6.80 1.77
CA TRP A 50 1.58 6.04 1.97
C TRP A 50 1.60 4.83 1.04
N THR A 51 1.92 3.66 1.60
CA THR A 51 2.06 2.41 0.85
C THR A 51 0.92 1.45 1.19
N ARG A 52 0.32 0.84 0.16
CA ARG A 52 -0.71 -0.18 0.32
C ARG A 52 -0.60 -1.27 -0.74
N VAL A 53 -1.06 -2.47 -0.40
CA VAL A 53 -1.33 -3.50 -1.41
C VAL A 53 -2.53 -3.03 -2.23
N LEU A 54 -2.36 -2.92 -3.55
CA LEU A 54 -3.40 -2.44 -4.45
C LEU A 54 -4.25 -3.59 -5.00
N SER A 55 -3.59 -4.65 -5.48
CA SER A 55 -4.22 -5.86 -6.02
C SER A 55 -3.15 -6.94 -6.29
N TRP A 56 -3.56 -8.12 -6.76
CA TRP A 56 -2.68 -9.17 -7.28
C TRP A 56 -3.31 -9.96 -8.42
N ASP A 57 -2.45 -10.51 -9.28
CA ASP A 57 -2.80 -11.57 -10.24
C ASP A 57 -2.14 -12.91 -9.84
N ASP A 58 -2.08 -13.86 -10.77
CA ASP A 58 -1.51 -15.20 -10.55
C ASP A 58 0.00 -15.19 -10.27
N LYS A 59 0.70 -14.08 -10.57
CA LYS A 59 2.17 -13.99 -10.50
C LYS A 59 2.67 -12.82 -9.67
N TRP A 60 2.00 -11.67 -9.75
CA TRP A 60 2.45 -10.39 -9.26
C TRP A 60 1.52 -9.85 -8.17
N LEU A 61 2.12 -9.45 -7.05
CA LEU A 61 1.51 -8.56 -6.09
C LEU A 61 1.82 -7.12 -6.48
N TYR A 62 0.78 -6.29 -6.65
CA TYR A 62 0.90 -4.87 -6.96
C TYR A 62 0.79 -4.05 -5.69
N VAL A 63 1.83 -3.26 -5.42
CA VAL A 63 1.91 -2.37 -4.26
C VAL A 63 1.99 -0.94 -4.77
N VAL A 64 1.08 -0.07 -4.31
CA VAL A 64 1.11 1.35 -4.66
C VAL A 64 1.71 2.15 -3.51
N THR A 65 2.53 3.14 -3.83
CA THR A 65 3.12 4.07 -2.87
C THR A 65 2.89 5.50 -3.33
N HIS A 66 2.31 6.32 -2.46
CA HIS A 66 2.09 7.75 -2.70
C HIS A 66 3.05 8.58 -1.86
N PHE A 67 3.66 9.58 -2.50
CA PHE A 67 4.43 10.62 -1.84
C PHE A 67 3.48 11.76 -1.52
N VAL A 68 3.31 12.06 -0.24
CA VAL A 68 2.25 12.96 0.22
C VAL A 68 2.84 14.07 1.06
N SER A 69 2.21 15.25 1.01
CA SER A 69 2.54 16.35 1.92
C SER A 69 2.47 15.89 3.36
N SER A 70 3.56 16.11 4.11
CA SER A 70 3.65 15.75 5.52
C SER A 70 2.53 16.39 6.34
N ALA A 71 2.06 15.66 7.36
CA ALA A 71 1.08 16.10 8.35
C ALA A 71 -0.30 16.52 7.81
N LYS A 72 -0.60 16.32 6.52
CA LYS A 72 -1.94 16.56 5.97
C LYS A 72 -2.94 15.46 6.32
N PHE A 73 -2.47 14.23 6.41
CA PHE A 73 -3.28 13.07 6.77
C PHE A 73 -2.71 12.43 8.03
N ARG A 74 -3.58 11.89 8.88
CA ARG A 74 -3.17 11.14 10.07
C ARG A 74 -3.85 9.79 10.03
N PRO A 75 -3.08 8.69 9.90
CA PRO A 75 -3.65 7.36 10.04
C PRO A 75 -4.05 7.13 11.49
N GLU A 76 -5.06 6.31 11.74
CA GLU A 76 -5.46 5.82 13.05
C GLU A 76 -4.46 4.81 13.66
N GLU A 77 -3.65 4.14 12.81
CA GLU A 77 -2.66 3.14 13.22
C GLU A 77 -1.43 3.12 12.30
N TYR A 78 -0.25 2.87 12.87
CA TYR A 78 0.99 2.63 12.12
C TYR A 78 1.41 1.16 12.23
N VAL A 79 1.12 0.36 11.20
CA VAL A 79 1.30 -1.10 11.22
C VAL A 79 2.77 -1.52 11.43
N MET A 80 3.72 -0.80 10.82
CA MET A 80 5.17 -1.05 10.94
C MET A 80 5.80 -0.32 12.13
N GLN A 81 5.06 0.52 12.85
CA GLN A 81 5.56 1.27 13.99
C GLN A 81 4.57 1.20 15.17
N PRO A 82 4.21 -0.01 15.63
CA PRO A 82 3.17 -0.20 16.65
C PRO A 82 3.53 0.50 17.98
N TRP A 83 4.83 0.72 18.24
CA TRP A 83 5.32 1.44 19.41
C TRP A 83 4.98 2.94 19.46
N LYS A 84 4.51 3.55 18.36
CA LYS A 84 4.24 4.99 18.28
C LYS A 84 2.89 5.38 18.88
N GLY A 85 2.12 4.40 19.35
CA GLY A 85 0.80 4.61 19.93
C GLY A 85 -0.24 4.98 18.88
N LYS A 86 -1.52 4.94 19.28
CA LYS A 86 -2.63 5.41 18.46
C LYS A 86 -2.66 6.95 18.51
N PRO A 87 -2.64 7.67 17.38
CA PRO A 87 -2.86 9.10 17.40
C PRO A 87 -4.27 9.42 17.93
N ALA A 88 -4.39 10.55 18.63
CA ALA A 88 -5.64 10.99 19.22
C ALA A 88 -6.74 11.15 18.15
N ARG A 89 -7.88 10.49 18.38
CA ARG A 89 -9.09 10.55 17.54
C ARG A 89 -9.53 12.01 17.42
N LYS A 90 -9.63 12.55 16.20
CA LYS A 90 -10.54 13.68 15.97
C LYS A 90 -11.92 13.09 15.78
N GLU A 91 -12.86 13.50 16.62
CA GLU A 91 -14.29 13.32 16.35
C GLU A 91 -14.59 14.05 15.03
N GLN A 92 -14.87 13.30 13.97
CA GLN A 92 -15.55 13.83 12.80
C GLN A 92 -17.02 13.45 12.94
N GLY A 93 -17.79 14.40 13.45
CA GLY A 93 -19.23 14.42 13.26
C GLY A 93 -19.58 14.82 11.82
N GLU A 94 -20.75 14.31 11.43
CA GLU A 94 -21.68 14.82 10.41
C GLU A 94 -21.49 14.40 8.94
N GLU A 95 -22.60 13.89 8.40
CA GLU A 95 -22.85 13.54 7.00
C GLU A 95 -22.54 14.73 6.08
N LYS A 96 -21.55 14.57 5.20
CA LYS A 96 -21.12 15.63 4.27
C LYS A 96 -21.98 15.64 3.01
N ASN A 97 -22.53 16.80 2.70
CA ASN A 97 -23.24 17.15 1.46
C ASN A 97 -22.33 17.00 0.21
N ASN A 98 -22.85 16.53 -0.94
CA ASN A 98 -22.08 16.12 -2.13
C ASN A 98 -21.06 17.18 -2.65
N LYS A 99 -21.39 18.48 -2.61
CA LYS A 99 -20.47 19.54 -3.07
C LYS A 99 -19.19 19.65 -2.23
N ARG A 100 -19.27 19.41 -0.92
CA ARG A 100 -18.10 19.45 -0.03
C ARG A 100 -17.21 18.22 -0.21
N GLN A 101 -17.80 17.07 -0.59
CA GLN A 101 -17.05 15.84 -0.83
C GLN A 101 -16.14 15.93 -2.06
N GLU A 102 -16.61 16.55 -3.15
CA GLU A 102 -15.81 16.74 -4.37
C GLU A 102 -14.61 17.69 -4.13
N GLU A 103 -14.82 18.80 -3.42
CA GLU A 103 -13.74 19.72 -3.06
C GLU A 103 -12.70 19.04 -2.15
N ASP A 104 -13.15 18.26 -1.16
CA ASP A 104 -12.28 17.51 -0.24
C ASP A 104 -11.43 16.45 -0.99
N GLU A 105 -12.00 15.72 -1.96
CA GLU A 105 -11.28 14.74 -2.79
C GLU A 105 -10.23 15.42 -3.70
N VAL A 106 -10.58 16.56 -4.29
CA VAL A 106 -9.64 17.33 -5.12
C VAL A 106 -8.46 17.84 -4.29
N ASP A 107 -8.71 18.37 -3.09
CA ASP A 107 -7.65 18.85 -2.20
C ASP A 107 -6.79 17.73 -1.64
N LYS A 108 -7.38 16.54 -1.44
CA LYS A 108 -6.67 15.32 -1.09
C LYS A 108 -5.70 14.91 -2.19
N LEU A 109 -6.14 14.84 -3.45
CA LEU A 109 -5.27 14.47 -4.57
C LEU A 109 -4.16 15.52 -4.81
N LYS A 110 -4.45 16.81 -4.60
CA LYS A 110 -3.43 17.88 -4.65
C LYS A 110 -2.31 17.70 -3.62
N ALA A 111 -2.53 16.96 -2.54
CA ALA A 111 -1.52 16.69 -1.53
C ALA A 111 -0.50 15.62 -1.97
N VAL A 112 -0.76 14.87 -3.04
CA VAL A 112 0.12 13.81 -3.53
C VAL A 112 1.11 14.40 -4.54
N PHE A 113 2.41 14.34 -4.21
CA PHE A 113 3.51 14.78 -5.09
C PHE A 113 3.78 13.77 -6.20
N ALA A 114 3.81 12.49 -5.86
CA ALA A 114 4.13 11.41 -6.77
C ALA A 114 3.40 10.12 -6.40
N SER A 115 3.26 9.23 -7.37
CA SER A 115 2.68 7.91 -7.18
C SER A 115 3.57 6.88 -7.85
N SER A 116 3.77 5.74 -7.18
CA SER A 116 4.61 4.65 -7.64
C SER A 116 3.86 3.33 -7.54
N VAL A 117 4.08 2.44 -8.51
CA VAL A 117 3.59 1.07 -8.49
C VAL A 117 4.79 0.12 -8.52
N ALA A 118 4.85 -0.77 -7.55
CA ALA A 118 5.84 -1.82 -7.43
C ALA A 118 5.19 -3.20 -7.67
N ARG A 119 5.90 -4.07 -8.38
CA ARG A 119 5.46 -5.44 -8.70
C ARG A 119 6.35 -6.43 -7.98
N TYR A 120 5.76 -7.28 -7.14
CA TYR A 120 6.49 -8.30 -6.39
C TYR A 120 6.08 -9.70 -6.83
N VAL A 121 7.05 -10.61 -6.90
CA VAL A 121 6.83 -12.04 -7.15
C VAL A 121 7.25 -12.82 -5.91
N PHE A 122 6.45 -13.81 -5.53
CA PHE A 122 6.83 -14.74 -4.47
C PHE A 122 7.52 -15.96 -5.07
N LYS A 123 8.63 -16.34 -4.46
CA LYS A 123 9.46 -17.48 -4.88
C LYS A 123 9.70 -18.42 -3.73
N ASN A 124 9.54 -19.71 -3.96
CA ASN A 124 10.15 -20.76 -3.14
C ASN A 124 11.13 -21.51 -4.03
N ASN A 125 12.43 -21.31 -3.79
CA ASN A 125 13.49 -21.68 -4.71
C ASN A 125 13.22 -21.15 -6.13
N ARG A 126 13.17 -22.03 -7.13
CA ARG A 126 12.95 -21.66 -8.54
C ARG A 126 11.46 -21.55 -8.90
N ARG A 127 10.55 -21.94 -8.00
CA ARG A 127 9.10 -21.94 -8.25
C ARG A 127 8.49 -20.60 -7.87
N THR A 128 7.66 -20.05 -8.76
CA THR A 128 6.78 -18.93 -8.43
C THR A 128 5.58 -19.43 -7.66
N ILE A 129 5.23 -18.74 -6.57
CA ILE A 129 4.01 -19.00 -5.80
C ILE A 129 3.03 -17.87 -6.10
N PRO A 130 1.76 -18.16 -6.39
CA PRO A 130 0.73 -17.14 -6.54
C PRO A 130 0.59 -16.27 -5.29
N PRO A 131 0.45 -14.94 -5.42
CA PRO A 131 0.20 -14.03 -4.30
C PRO A 131 -0.98 -14.45 -3.42
N GLU A 132 -2.08 -14.95 -3.99
CA GLU A 132 -3.26 -15.38 -3.24
C GLU A 132 -2.93 -16.49 -2.24
N GLU A 133 -2.18 -17.52 -2.67
CA GLU A 133 -1.73 -18.61 -1.80
C GLU A 133 -0.87 -18.08 -0.65
N VAL A 134 0.00 -17.11 -0.95
CA VAL A 134 0.85 -16.48 0.06
C VAL A 134 0.04 -15.68 1.06
N LEU A 135 -0.91 -14.86 0.59
CA LEU A 135 -1.78 -14.03 1.44
C LEU A 135 -2.68 -14.90 2.33
N ALA A 136 -3.28 -15.96 1.79
CA ALA A 136 -4.04 -16.94 2.58
C ALA A 136 -3.16 -17.57 3.66
N ARG A 137 -1.95 -18.00 3.29
CA ARG A 137 -1.02 -18.69 4.18
C ARG A 137 -0.53 -17.82 5.34
N VAL A 138 -0.41 -16.51 5.14
CA VAL A 138 -0.03 -15.57 6.21
C VAL A 138 -1.22 -15.01 6.99
N GLY A 139 -2.44 -15.45 6.67
CA GLY A 139 -3.66 -14.98 7.33
C GLY A 139 -4.07 -13.56 6.95
N LEU A 140 -3.62 -13.07 5.78
CA LEU A 140 -4.04 -11.76 5.24
C LEU A 140 -5.30 -11.85 4.37
N LEU A 141 -5.75 -13.07 4.02
CA LEU A 141 -7.08 -13.28 3.46
C LEU A 141 -8.05 -13.76 4.56
N PRO A 142 -9.27 -13.23 4.60
CA PRO A 142 -10.28 -13.66 5.56
C PRO A 142 -10.71 -15.10 5.25
N SER A 143 -11.12 -15.83 6.30
CA SER A 143 -11.68 -17.18 6.16
C SER A 143 -13.19 -17.18 5.91
N ASP A 144 -13.86 -16.07 6.23
CA ASP A 144 -15.29 -15.89 5.98
C ASP A 144 -15.56 -15.61 4.50
N GLU A 145 -16.52 -16.31 3.91
CA GLU A 145 -16.83 -16.22 2.48
C GLU A 145 -17.34 -14.83 2.07
N VAL A 146 -18.07 -14.13 2.95
CA VAL A 146 -18.62 -12.80 2.66
C VAL A 146 -17.49 -11.77 2.65
N GLU A 147 -16.61 -11.82 3.64
CA GLU A 147 -15.42 -10.97 3.68
C GLU A 147 -14.48 -11.26 2.50
N LEU A 148 -14.29 -12.53 2.16
CA LEU A 148 -13.46 -12.96 1.02
C LEU A 148 -14.02 -12.44 -0.30
N ALA A 149 -15.34 -12.51 -0.49
CA ALA A 149 -15.99 -11.93 -1.67
C ALA A 149 -15.82 -10.40 -1.72
N GLY A 150 -15.78 -9.72 -0.57
CA GLY A 150 -15.45 -8.29 -0.47
C GLY A 150 -14.02 -8.00 -0.93
N VAL A 151 -13.05 -8.78 -0.44
CA VAL A 151 -11.64 -8.69 -0.85
C VAL A 151 -11.48 -8.96 -2.34
N GLU A 152 -12.18 -9.94 -2.89
CA GLU A 152 -12.13 -10.29 -4.30
C GLU A 152 -12.66 -9.16 -5.19
N ARG A 153 -13.75 -8.48 -4.79
CA ARG A 153 -14.24 -7.28 -5.50
C ARG A 153 -13.20 -6.17 -5.52
N LEU A 154 -12.51 -5.93 -4.40
CA LEU A 154 -11.45 -4.93 -4.31
C LEU A 154 -10.24 -5.32 -5.18
N ARG A 155 -9.86 -6.60 -5.17
CA ARG A 155 -8.79 -7.15 -6.00
C ARG A 155 -9.08 -6.91 -7.49
N VAL A 156 -10.26 -7.31 -7.97
CA VAL A 156 -10.65 -7.12 -9.37
C VAL A 156 -10.69 -5.65 -9.76
N LYS A 157 -11.23 -4.78 -8.89
CA LYS A 157 -11.25 -3.32 -9.11
C LYS A 157 -9.85 -2.72 -9.20
N GLY A 158 -8.93 -3.15 -8.34
CA GLY A 158 -7.55 -2.63 -8.28
C GLY A 158 -6.61 -3.20 -9.33
N LEU A 159 -6.96 -4.34 -9.94
CA LEU A 159 -6.08 -5.05 -10.87
C LEU A 159 -5.67 -4.24 -12.12
N PRO A 160 -6.59 -3.60 -12.88
CA PRO A 160 -6.20 -2.79 -14.03
C PRO A 160 -5.37 -1.56 -13.63
N ILE A 161 -5.54 -1.06 -12.40
CA ILE A 161 -4.72 0.04 -11.86
C ILE A 161 -3.29 -0.46 -11.56
N GLY A 162 -3.16 -1.62 -10.91
CA GLY A 162 -1.85 -2.22 -10.60
C GLY A 162 -1.07 -2.63 -11.86
N LYS A 163 -1.77 -3.12 -12.88
CA LYS A 163 -1.20 -3.41 -14.21
C LYS A 163 -0.86 -2.16 -15.03
N LEU A 164 -1.25 -0.97 -14.55
CA LEU A 164 -1.15 0.31 -15.25
C LEU A 164 -1.98 0.38 -16.54
N GLU A 165 -2.95 -0.52 -16.72
CA GLU A 165 -3.88 -0.52 -17.86
C GLU A 165 -4.89 0.63 -17.75
N ALA A 166 -5.29 1.00 -16.54
CA ALA A 166 -6.16 2.15 -16.27
C ALA A 166 -5.41 3.50 -16.27
N GLY A 167 -4.10 3.51 -16.48
CA GLY A 167 -3.27 4.71 -16.54
C GLY A 167 -2.92 5.34 -15.18
N TRP A 168 -2.07 6.37 -15.22
CA TRP A 168 -1.51 7.01 -14.03
C TRP A 168 -2.50 7.92 -13.27
N ASP A 169 -3.56 8.38 -13.93
CA ASP A 169 -4.65 9.10 -13.26
C ASP A 169 -5.43 8.17 -12.32
N ALA A 170 -5.68 6.93 -12.73
CA ALA A 170 -6.31 5.93 -11.87
C ALA A 170 -5.40 5.54 -10.69
N VAL A 171 -4.09 5.40 -10.92
CA VAL A 171 -3.13 5.18 -9.82
C VAL A 171 -3.17 6.32 -8.83
N HIS A 172 -3.10 7.56 -9.31
CA HIS A 172 -3.15 8.75 -8.46
C HIS A 172 -4.48 8.84 -7.68
N GLY A 173 -5.61 8.57 -8.35
CA GLY A 173 -6.94 8.52 -7.75
C GLY A 173 -7.14 7.39 -6.74
N SER A 174 -6.27 6.37 -6.75
CA SER A 174 -6.32 5.27 -5.77
C SER A 174 -5.73 5.64 -4.40
N PHE A 175 -5.24 6.87 -4.24
CA PHE A 175 -4.80 7.37 -2.94
C PHE A 175 -6.00 7.44 -1.99
N GLU A 176 -5.96 6.65 -0.93
CA GLU A 176 -6.96 6.63 0.12
C GLU A 176 -6.20 6.74 1.47
N PRO A 177 -6.27 7.89 2.17
CA PRO A 177 -5.74 8.00 3.51
C PRO A 177 -6.63 7.16 4.44
N GLY A 178 -6.24 5.90 4.63
CA GLY A 178 -6.98 4.94 5.44
C GLY A 178 -6.71 5.08 6.94
N ALA A 179 -7.44 4.29 7.73
CA ALA A 179 -7.22 4.11 9.16
C ALA A 179 -5.81 3.57 9.46
N ALA A 180 -5.28 2.65 8.66
CA ALA A 180 -3.94 2.11 8.86
C ALA A 180 -2.97 2.66 7.82
N ALA A 181 -1.89 3.30 8.26
CA ALA A 181 -0.71 3.52 7.43
C ALA A 181 0.29 2.41 7.69
N LEU A 182 0.98 1.98 6.64
CA LEU A 182 2.02 0.99 6.78
C LEU A 182 3.13 1.47 7.73
N GLY A 183 3.58 2.72 7.65
CA GLY A 183 4.51 3.30 8.61
C GLY A 183 4.73 4.78 8.35
N TRP A 184 5.22 5.52 9.37
CA TRP A 184 5.54 6.94 9.22
C TRP A 184 7.04 7.12 9.02
N TYR A 185 7.42 7.59 7.85
CA TYR A 185 8.81 7.86 7.51
C TYR A 185 8.95 9.37 7.31
N ASN A 186 9.56 10.04 8.29
CA ASN A 186 9.95 11.43 8.15
C ASN A 186 11.40 11.45 7.69
N SER A 187 11.64 11.84 6.44
CA SER A 187 12.99 12.15 5.97
C SER A 187 13.31 13.58 6.41
N ALA A 188 13.57 13.77 7.71
CA ALA A 188 14.13 15.00 8.25
C ALA A 188 15.63 14.81 8.49
N TYR A 189 16.37 14.58 7.41
CA TYR A 189 17.82 14.72 7.34
C TYR A 189 18.17 15.21 5.94
#